data_AF-A0A1Q9DG79-F1
#
_entry.id   AF-A0A1Q9DG79-F1
#
_cell.length_a   1.000
_cell.length_b   1.000
_cell.length_c   1.000
_cell.angle_alpha   90.00
_cell.angle_beta   90.00
_cell.angle_gamma   90.00
#
_symmetry.space_group_name_H-M   'P 1'
#
loop_
_entity.id
_entity.type
_entity.pdbx_description
1 polymer ?
#
loop_
_entity_poly.entity_id
_entity_poly.type
_entity_poly.pdbx_seq_one_letter_code
_entity_poly.pdbx_strand_id
1 'polypeptide(L)'
;MNPFPSSLLWADLTPQIRSLSFPALLSDSARFVQIHYLFGTDPPCSKLLETSFGECGCEPNMGWIIATRNLAKGARSKGKRIYHKVFGPSHKQWKMMKDMLNILVRDQKMETSLARAKELQQYAEEIVFLAKKNSPYHDGLVESMLTSPEARRILYERMLPRYQDRHFHFSRVLNQWRYRERDTTPMAIIEYVDRPGELRPANPVGAARKQHVAMEFLQTRRGRRKHLGEMQRMIQNKHSPPLDAAVLERCRFECSKYEGKSGHPWSPKEVIDVE
;
A
#
# COMPACT_ATOMS: atom_id res chain seq x y z
N MET A 1 -38.07 -11.57 -60.62
CA MET A 1 -37.25 -11.41 -59.39
C MET A 1 -37.95 -12.16 -58.27
N ASN A 2 -37.19 -12.81 -57.39
CA ASN A 2 -37.71 -13.89 -56.55
C ASN A 2 -38.71 -13.40 -55.47
N PRO A 3 -39.82 -14.12 -55.26
CA PRO A 3 -40.67 -13.98 -54.07
C PRO A 3 -40.15 -14.84 -52.91
N PHE A 4 -40.65 -14.60 -51.69
CA PHE A 4 -40.96 -15.54 -50.57
C PHE A 4 -41.04 -14.76 -49.23
N PRO A 5 -41.75 -15.24 -48.18
CA PRO A 5 -42.78 -14.41 -47.56
C PRO A 5 -42.80 -14.47 -46.02
N SER A 6 -43.88 -13.97 -45.43
CA SER A 6 -44.29 -14.14 -44.04
C SER A 6 -44.90 -15.53 -43.74
N SER A 7 -45.12 -15.79 -42.44
CA SER A 7 -46.02 -16.80 -41.81
C SER A 7 -45.42 -18.13 -41.32
N LEU A 8 -46.23 -18.86 -40.52
CA LEU A 8 -45.95 -20.05 -39.69
C LEU A 8 -45.22 -19.71 -38.36
N LEU A 9 -45.82 -19.69 -37.16
CA LEU A 9 -47.02 -20.34 -36.54
C LEU A 9 -46.92 -21.84 -36.22
N TRP A 10 -46.70 -22.11 -34.92
CA TRP A 10 -47.27 -23.18 -34.08
C TRP A 10 -46.75 -24.64 -34.14
N ALA A 11 -47.13 -25.37 -33.06
CA ALA A 11 -46.94 -26.79 -32.77
C ALA A 11 -45.48 -27.25 -32.48
N ASP A 12 -45.19 -28.18 -31.57
CA ASP A 12 -46.00 -28.84 -30.52
C ASP A 12 -45.04 -29.54 -29.52
N LEU A 13 -45.58 -30.39 -28.62
CA LEU A 13 -44.90 -31.40 -27.78
C LEU A 13 -44.53 -31.00 -26.33
N THR A 14 -45.55 -31.02 -25.47
CA THR A 14 -45.50 -31.92 -24.30
C THR A 14 -46.11 -33.27 -24.72
N PRO A 15 -45.83 -34.39 -24.04
CA PRO A 15 -46.77 -34.78 -22.97
C PRO A 15 -46.20 -35.67 -21.82
N GLN A 16 -46.83 -35.55 -20.63
CA GLN A 16 -47.15 -36.66 -19.69
C GLN A 16 -45.98 -37.43 -19.00
N ILE A 17 -46.08 -38.12 -17.84
CA ILE A 17 -47.13 -38.50 -16.87
C ILE A 17 -46.40 -38.81 -15.52
N ARG A 18 -46.92 -38.78 -14.27
CA ARG A 18 -48.28 -38.73 -13.69
C ARG A 18 -48.27 -38.00 -12.31
N SER A 19 -49.45 -37.98 -11.68
CA SER A 19 -49.80 -37.69 -10.27
C SER A 19 -49.12 -38.52 -9.18
N LEU A 20 -49.02 -37.97 -7.96
CA LEU A 20 -49.64 -38.55 -6.74
C LEU A 20 -49.93 -37.46 -5.69
N SER A 21 -50.77 -37.77 -4.70
CA SER A 21 -51.59 -36.81 -3.93
C SER A 21 -51.12 -36.47 -2.50
N PHE A 22 -51.59 -35.32 -2.00
CA PHE A 22 -51.69 -34.93 -0.57
C PHE A 22 -52.34 -36.03 0.31
N PRO A 23 -52.06 -36.10 1.63
CA PRO A 23 -52.41 -35.11 2.67
C PRO A 23 -51.21 -34.68 3.56
N ALA A 24 -51.14 -33.50 4.22
CA ALA A 24 -52.04 -32.79 5.15
C ALA A 24 -52.20 -33.44 6.54
N LEU A 25 -51.63 -32.78 7.58
CA LEU A 25 -52.02 -32.69 9.01
C LEU A 25 -50.87 -31.93 9.74
N LEU A 26 -51.13 -30.78 10.40
CA LEU A 26 -51.22 -30.58 11.86
C LEU A 26 -49.98 -31.06 12.68
N SER A 27 -49.49 -30.36 13.70
CA SER A 27 -49.89 -29.09 14.35
C SER A 27 -48.72 -28.58 15.24
N ASP A 28 -48.93 -27.43 15.90
CA ASP A 28 -48.21 -26.98 17.11
C ASP A 28 -46.76 -26.49 16.98
N SER A 29 -46.29 -25.55 17.80
CA SER A 29 -46.99 -24.45 18.51
C SER A 29 -45.94 -23.38 18.86
N ALA A 30 -46.40 -22.20 19.29
CA ALA A 30 -45.54 -21.06 19.59
C ALA A 30 -44.42 -21.37 20.60
N ARG A 31 -43.17 -21.03 20.25
CA ARG A 31 -42.14 -20.63 21.21
C ARG A 31 -41.32 -19.46 20.70
N PHE A 32 -41.78 -18.27 21.08
CA PHE A 32 -40.94 -17.09 21.27
C PHE A 32 -39.70 -17.52 22.06
N VAL A 33 -38.51 -17.50 21.46
CA VAL A 33 -37.25 -17.57 22.20
C VAL A 33 -36.58 -16.20 22.10
N GLN A 34 -37.02 -15.39 23.05
CA GLN A 34 -36.43 -14.14 23.50
C GLN A 34 -34.92 -14.30 23.72
N ILE A 35 -34.10 -13.84 22.77
CA ILE A 35 -32.64 -13.80 22.94
C ILE A 35 -32.34 -12.71 23.98
N HIS A 36 -32.24 -13.14 25.24
CA HIS A 36 -31.84 -12.29 26.34
C HIS A 36 -30.42 -11.78 26.13
N TYR A 37 -30.23 -10.48 26.33
CA TYR A 37 -28.93 -9.93 26.68
C TYR A 37 -28.46 -10.60 27.97
N LEU A 38 -27.40 -11.40 27.89
CA LEU A 38 -26.64 -11.84 29.05
C LEU A 38 -25.30 -11.12 29.06
N PHE A 39 -25.14 -10.24 30.05
CA PHE A 39 -23.87 -9.63 30.41
C PHE A 39 -22.91 -10.74 30.87
N GLY A 40 -21.94 -11.09 30.02
CA GLY A 40 -20.79 -11.88 30.44
C GLY A 40 -19.85 -11.00 31.26
N THR A 41 -19.88 -11.15 32.58
CA THR A 41 -18.81 -10.66 33.45
C THR A 41 -17.68 -11.68 33.45
N ASP A 42 -16.56 -11.36 32.81
CA ASP A 42 -15.38 -12.22 32.82
C ASP A 42 -14.82 -12.39 34.25
N PRO A 43 -14.32 -13.58 34.62
CA PRO A 43 -13.79 -13.83 35.96
C PRO A 43 -12.45 -13.09 36.20
N PRO A 44 -12.20 -12.57 37.41
CA PRO A 44 -10.94 -11.91 37.72
C PRO A 44 -9.78 -12.91 37.73
N CYS A 45 -8.73 -12.63 36.94
CA CYS A 45 -7.55 -13.48 36.85
C CYS A 45 -6.68 -13.38 38.12
N SER A 46 -6.99 -14.22 39.11
CA SER A 46 -6.23 -14.34 40.36
C SER A 46 -4.97 -15.19 40.17
N LYS A 47 -3.83 -14.57 39.80
CA LYS A 47 -2.47 -15.15 39.93
C LYS A 47 -1.36 -14.09 39.86
N LEU A 48 -1.24 -13.34 40.96
CA LEU A 48 0.06 -12.98 41.55
C LEU A 48 0.54 -14.23 42.33
N LEU A 49 1.81 -14.65 42.39
CA LEU A 49 3.10 -14.03 42.07
C LEU A 49 4.09 -15.07 41.46
N GLU A 50 5.31 -14.60 41.19
CA GLU A 50 6.59 -15.34 41.07
C GLU A 50 7.04 -15.88 39.68
N THR A 51 7.90 -15.04 39.08
CA THR A 51 9.09 -15.36 38.26
C THR A 51 8.98 -15.55 36.74
N SER A 52 10.01 -14.98 36.08
CA SER A 52 10.33 -14.92 34.65
C SER A 52 9.31 -14.31 33.67
N PHE A 53 9.82 -13.38 32.86
CA PHE A 53 9.17 -12.78 31.70
C PHE A 53 8.43 -13.80 30.82
N GLY A 54 7.10 -13.68 30.77
CA GLY A 54 6.24 -14.38 29.83
C GLY A 54 5.06 -13.49 29.46
N GLU A 55 4.98 -13.08 28.19
CA GLU A 55 3.94 -12.18 27.70
C GLU A 55 2.60 -12.93 27.63
N CYS A 56 1.66 -12.63 28.54
CA CYS A 56 0.30 -13.13 28.44
C CYS A 56 -0.51 -12.30 27.40
N GLY A 57 -0.98 -12.99 26.35
CA GLY A 57 -1.55 -12.36 25.15
C GLY A 57 -2.97 -11.82 25.33
N CYS A 58 -3.15 -10.74 26.09
CA CYS A 58 -4.40 -9.99 26.18
C CYS A 58 -4.16 -8.47 26.33
N GLU A 59 -3.72 -7.79 25.26
CA GLU A 59 -3.75 -6.32 25.20
C GLU A 59 -5.09 -5.80 24.67
N PRO A 60 -5.89 -5.07 25.48
CA PRO A 60 -6.98 -4.25 24.97
C PRO A 60 -6.43 -2.91 24.45
N ASN A 61 -6.00 -2.86 23.19
CA ASN A 61 -5.42 -1.64 22.61
C ASN A 61 -6.25 -1.05 21.46
N MET A 62 -7.17 -0.15 21.85
CA MET A 62 -7.83 0.80 20.95
C MET A 62 -6.81 1.78 20.35
N GLY A 63 -6.41 1.52 19.11
CA GLY A 63 -5.75 2.49 18.23
C GLY A 63 -4.26 2.24 17.96
N TRP A 64 -3.94 2.22 16.65
CA TRP A 64 -2.59 2.32 16.07
C TRP A 64 -1.66 1.10 16.28
N ILE A 65 -1.74 0.18 15.32
CA ILE A 65 -0.87 -1.00 15.18
C ILE A 65 0.62 -0.65 15.30
N ILE A 66 1.35 -1.44 16.09
CA ILE A 66 2.77 -1.23 16.44
C ILE A 66 3.70 -1.06 15.21
N ALA A 67 3.36 -1.61 14.04
CA ALA A 67 4.11 -1.39 12.81
C ALA A 67 4.17 0.09 12.36
N THR A 68 3.09 0.88 12.54
CA THR A 68 3.13 2.34 12.23
C THR A 68 3.93 3.11 13.29
N ARG A 69 4.10 2.54 14.49
CA ARG A 69 4.91 3.12 15.58
C ARG A 69 6.37 3.32 15.15
N ASN A 70 6.92 2.45 14.30
CA ASN A 70 8.32 2.53 13.87
C ASN A 70 8.52 3.39 12.61
N LEU A 71 7.56 3.41 11.66
CA LEU A 71 7.61 4.37 10.55
C LEU A 71 7.46 5.82 11.06
N ALA A 72 6.62 6.03 12.08
CA ALA A 72 6.49 7.30 12.76
C ALA A 72 7.61 7.60 13.78
N LYS A 73 8.62 6.74 13.98
CA LYS A 73 9.75 6.99 14.92
C LYS A 73 10.98 7.65 14.29
N GLY A 74 11.01 7.84 12.97
CA GLY A 74 11.96 8.77 12.35
C GLY A 74 11.73 10.19 12.86
N ALA A 75 12.64 10.71 13.68
CA ALA A 75 12.62 12.07 14.23
C ALA A 75 11.43 12.46 15.14
N ARG A 76 10.96 11.56 16.03
CA ARG A 76 10.09 11.95 17.16
C ARG A 76 10.91 12.52 18.33
N SER A 77 11.30 13.80 18.24
CA SER A 77 11.49 14.59 19.46
C SER A 77 10.16 14.62 20.23
N LYS A 78 10.20 14.46 21.56
CA LYS A 78 9.00 14.49 22.39
C LYS A 78 8.35 15.87 22.27
N GLY A 79 7.14 15.94 21.68
CA GLY A 79 6.25 17.08 21.81
C GLY A 79 6.29 18.17 20.73
N LYS A 80 6.00 17.83 19.46
CA LYS A 80 5.08 18.58 18.55
C LYS A 80 4.97 17.89 17.18
N ARG A 81 3.80 17.97 16.54
CA ARG A 81 3.72 17.81 15.07
C ARG A 81 4.35 19.08 14.48
N ILE A 82 5.36 18.93 13.63
CA ILE A 82 6.11 20.07 13.06
C ILE A 82 5.23 20.89 12.10
N TYR A 83 4.25 20.25 11.47
CA TYR A 83 3.25 20.91 10.66
C TYR A 83 2.09 21.34 11.56
N HIS A 84 1.83 22.65 11.55
CA HIS A 84 0.83 23.29 12.41
C HIS A 84 -0.55 22.72 12.10
N LYS A 85 -1.24 22.22 13.14
CA LYS A 85 -2.69 21.97 13.08
C LYS A 85 -3.36 23.19 12.45
N VAL A 86 -4.02 23.01 11.30
CA VAL A 86 -4.90 24.03 10.72
C VAL A 86 -5.90 24.45 11.80
N PHE A 87 -6.00 25.73 12.16
CA PHE A 87 -6.91 26.15 13.24
C PHE A 87 -8.37 25.82 12.92
N GLY A 88 -9.05 25.10 13.81
CA GLY A 88 -10.44 24.68 13.65
C GLY A 88 -10.85 23.54 14.60
N PRO A 89 -12.15 23.20 14.68
CA PRO A 89 -12.61 22.05 15.45
C PRO A 89 -12.25 20.73 14.75
N SER A 90 -11.78 19.75 15.53
CA SER A 90 -11.23 18.45 15.07
C SER A 90 -12.07 17.76 13.98
N HIS A 91 -13.39 17.71 14.16
CA HIS A 91 -14.31 17.08 13.20
C HIS A 91 -14.28 17.73 11.80
N LYS A 92 -14.22 19.08 11.72
CA LYS A 92 -14.18 19.79 10.43
C LYS A 92 -12.86 19.57 9.70
N GLN A 93 -11.75 19.50 10.44
CA GLN A 93 -10.42 19.17 9.90
C GLN A 93 -10.41 17.76 9.30
N TRP A 94 -10.93 16.77 10.03
CA TRP A 94 -10.92 15.38 9.58
C TRP A 94 -11.74 15.19 8.31
N LYS A 95 -12.95 15.77 8.24
CA LYS A 95 -13.77 15.75 7.01
C LYS A 95 -13.01 16.35 5.81
N MET A 96 -12.41 17.55 5.98
CA MET A 96 -11.61 18.18 4.93
C MET A 96 -10.45 17.29 4.46
N MET A 97 -9.75 16.59 5.37
CA MET A 97 -8.66 15.69 5.00
C MET A 97 -9.15 14.46 4.22
N LYS A 98 -10.31 13.88 4.57
CA LYS A 98 -10.93 12.81 3.77
C LYS A 98 -11.31 13.30 2.37
N ASP A 99 -11.92 14.48 2.26
CA ASP A 99 -12.32 15.05 0.98
C ASP A 99 -11.09 15.29 0.08
N MET A 100 -10.02 15.85 0.65
CA MET A 100 -8.71 16.02 -0.02
C MET A 100 -8.05 14.69 -0.40
N LEU A 101 -8.19 13.64 0.42
CA LEU A 101 -7.67 12.30 0.15
C LEU A 101 -8.42 11.61 -1.01
N ASN A 102 -9.76 11.73 -1.04
CA ASN A 102 -10.59 11.24 -2.14
C ASN A 102 -10.17 11.88 -3.47
N ILE A 103 -9.96 13.21 -3.51
CA ILE A 103 -9.49 13.95 -4.68
C ILE A 103 -8.09 13.47 -5.09
N LEU A 104 -7.15 13.35 -4.15
CA LEU A 104 -5.78 12.93 -4.43
C LEU A 104 -5.69 11.51 -5.02
N VAL A 105 -6.51 10.57 -4.54
CA VAL A 105 -6.55 9.19 -5.08
C VAL A 105 -7.17 9.17 -6.48
N ARG A 106 -8.22 9.97 -6.72
CA ARG A 106 -8.89 10.08 -8.02
C ARG A 106 -7.96 10.64 -9.10
N ASP A 107 -7.39 11.82 -8.84
CA ASP A 107 -6.64 12.59 -9.84
C ASP A 107 -5.14 12.25 -9.85
N GLN A 108 -4.66 11.49 -8.86
CA GLN A 108 -3.26 11.09 -8.62
C GLN A 108 -2.27 12.25 -8.39
N LYS A 109 -2.75 13.50 -8.45
CA LYS A 109 -2.00 14.74 -8.26
C LYS A 109 -2.97 15.83 -7.80
N MET A 110 -2.58 16.61 -6.79
CA MET A 110 -3.35 17.77 -6.32
C MET A 110 -2.42 18.92 -5.95
N GLU A 111 -2.87 20.15 -6.17
CA GLU A 111 -2.21 21.35 -5.67
C GLU A 111 -2.90 21.87 -4.40
N THR A 112 -2.10 22.26 -3.40
CA THR A 112 -2.57 22.63 -2.07
C THR A 112 -1.54 23.52 -1.37
N SER A 113 -1.85 24.10 -0.21
CA SER A 113 -0.82 24.72 0.62
C SER A 113 0.19 23.67 1.14
N LEU A 114 1.43 24.10 1.37
CA LEU A 114 2.52 23.25 1.83
C LEU A 114 2.21 22.55 3.16
N ALA A 115 1.56 23.23 4.10
CA ALA A 115 1.18 22.65 5.38
C ALA A 115 0.19 21.49 5.19
N ARG A 116 -0.91 21.72 4.46
CA ARG A 116 -1.93 20.70 4.18
C ARG A 116 -1.37 19.53 3.35
N ALA A 117 -0.49 19.81 2.38
CA ALA A 117 0.16 18.76 1.57
C ALA A 117 0.97 17.79 2.45
N LYS A 118 1.74 18.33 3.42
CA LYS A 118 2.56 17.51 4.33
C LYS A 118 1.76 16.80 5.41
N GLU A 119 0.62 17.35 5.85
CA GLU A 119 -0.34 16.62 6.69
C GLU A 119 -1.01 15.48 5.90
N LEU A 120 -1.50 15.76 4.69
CA LEU A 120 -2.17 14.77 3.82
C LEU A 120 -1.25 13.61 3.44
N GLN A 121 0.04 13.87 3.23
CA GLN A 121 1.04 12.86 2.89
C GLN A 121 1.01 11.65 3.85
N GLN A 122 0.80 11.87 5.15
CA GLN A 122 0.78 10.81 6.15
C GLN A 122 -0.38 9.83 5.88
N TYR A 123 -1.59 10.36 5.65
CA TYR A 123 -2.77 9.57 5.33
C TYR A 123 -2.68 8.94 3.94
N ALA A 124 -2.11 9.65 2.96
CA ALA A 124 -1.95 9.20 1.58
C ALA A 124 -0.98 8.00 1.45
N GLU A 125 0.04 7.91 2.30
CA GLU A 125 0.94 6.76 2.39
C GLU A 125 0.33 5.61 3.21
N GLU A 126 -0.39 5.93 4.29
CA GLU A 126 -1.07 4.94 5.14
C GLU A 126 -2.14 4.14 4.39
N ILE A 127 -2.98 4.78 3.56
CA ILE A 127 -4.02 4.05 2.80
C ILE A 127 -3.43 3.04 1.81
N VAL A 128 -2.31 3.36 1.15
CA VAL A 128 -1.64 2.44 0.21
C VAL A 128 -1.00 1.30 1.00
N PHE A 129 -0.37 1.59 2.14
CA PHE A 129 0.23 0.58 3.00
C PHE A 129 -0.80 -0.40 3.61
N LEU A 130 -1.97 0.10 4.02
CA LEU A 130 -3.07 -0.74 4.52
C LEU A 130 -3.68 -1.58 3.40
N ALA A 131 -4.02 -0.97 2.27
CA ALA A 131 -4.59 -1.68 1.13
C ALA A 131 -3.65 -2.77 0.57
N LYS A 132 -2.31 -2.57 0.61
CA LYS A 132 -1.33 -3.60 0.26
C LYS A 132 -1.37 -4.87 1.13
N LYS A 133 -2.00 -4.83 2.31
CA LYS A 133 -2.07 -5.99 3.22
C LYS A 133 -3.25 -6.92 2.97
N ASN A 134 -4.23 -6.54 2.15
CA ASN A 134 -5.36 -7.38 1.72
C ASN A 134 -6.02 -8.17 2.87
N SER A 135 -6.54 -7.46 3.87
CA SER A 135 -7.23 -8.05 5.03
C SER A 135 -8.50 -7.26 5.32
N PRO A 136 -9.65 -7.90 5.62
CA PRO A 136 -10.92 -7.19 5.81
C PRO A 136 -10.85 -6.13 6.93
N TYR A 137 -10.02 -6.35 7.95
CA TYR A 137 -9.75 -5.34 8.98
C TYR A 137 -9.04 -4.10 8.43
N HIS A 138 -8.05 -4.28 7.55
CA HIS A 138 -7.34 -3.18 6.90
C HIS A 138 -8.20 -2.49 5.83
N ASP A 139 -9.04 -3.24 5.11
CA ASP A 139 -9.98 -2.68 4.15
C ASP A 139 -11.05 -1.82 4.84
N GLY A 140 -11.54 -2.23 6.01
CA GLY A 140 -12.41 -1.41 6.86
C GLY A 140 -11.73 -0.13 7.37
N LEU A 141 -10.44 -0.16 7.69
CA LEU A 141 -9.66 1.05 7.99
C LEU A 141 -9.54 1.97 6.77
N VAL A 142 -9.29 1.43 5.57
CA VAL A 142 -9.23 2.19 4.32
C VAL A 142 -10.60 2.83 4.00
N GLU A 143 -11.70 2.10 4.16
CA GLU A 143 -13.06 2.63 4.01
C GLU A 143 -13.40 3.71 5.04
N SER A 144 -12.90 3.59 6.28
CA SER A 144 -13.06 4.64 7.30
C SER A 144 -12.40 5.97 6.90
N MET A 145 -11.43 5.95 5.96
CA MET A 145 -10.72 7.13 5.46
C MET A 145 -11.23 7.59 4.09
N LEU A 146 -11.41 6.67 3.14
CA LEU A 146 -11.87 6.94 1.77
C LEU A 146 -13.40 6.85 1.67
N THR A 147 -14.05 8.00 1.88
CA THR A 147 -15.51 8.13 1.78
C THR A 147 -16.05 7.79 0.38
N SER A 148 -15.32 8.10 -0.70
CA SER A 148 -15.81 7.87 -2.06
C SER A 148 -15.55 6.43 -2.56
N PRO A 149 -16.57 5.70 -3.03
CA PRO A 149 -16.38 4.36 -3.61
C PRO A 149 -15.57 4.39 -4.91
N GLU A 150 -15.65 5.48 -5.69
CA GLU A 150 -14.83 5.68 -6.91
C GLU A 150 -13.34 5.74 -6.55
N ALA A 151 -12.98 6.48 -5.50
CA ALA A 151 -11.60 6.58 -5.04
C ALA A 151 -11.09 5.22 -4.53
N ARG A 152 -11.89 4.46 -3.78
CA ARG A 152 -11.54 3.10 -3.36
C ARG A 152 -11.29 2.19 -4.57
N ARG A 153 -12.18 2.20 -5.57
CA ARG A 153 -12.01 1.43 -6.80
C ARG A 153 -10.67 1.74 -7.50
N ILE A 154 -10.34 3.02 -7.67
CA ILE A 154 -9.07 3.45 -8.28
C ILE A 154 -7.85 3.00 -7.45
N LEU A 155 -7.94 3.01 -6.12
CA LEU A 155 -6.87 2.53 -5.24
C LEU A 155 -6.55 1.05 -5.50
N TYR A 156 -7.56 0.17 -5.43
CA TYR A 156 -7.36 -1.27 -5.59
C TYR A 156 -7.04 -1.67 -7.05
N GLU A 157 -7.77 -1.14 -8.05
CA GLU A 157 -7.59 -1.53 -9.45
C GLU A 157 -6.32 -0.94 -10.10
N ARG A 158 -5.99 0.33 -9.81
CA ARG A 158 -4.96 1.08 -10.57
C ARG A 158 -3.69 1.38 -9.77
N MET A 159 -3.79 1.59 -8.46
CA MET A 159 -2.64 1.99 -7.64
C MET A 159 -1.94 0.80 -6.98
N LEU A 160 -2.67 -0.19 -6.46
CA LEU A 160 -2.03 -1.35 -5.84
C LEU A 160 -1.09 -2.13 -6.78
N PRO A 161 -1.45 -2.46 -8.04
CA PRO A 161 -0.53 -3.16 -8.95
C PRO A 161 0.77 -2.38 -9.20
N ARG A 162 0.69 -1.05 -9.32
CA ARG A 162 1.85 -0.16 -9.50
C ARG A 162 2.81 -0.20 -8.31
N TYR A 163 2.30 -0.37 -7.09
CA TYR A 163 3.08 -0.26 -5.86
C TYR A 163 3.47 -1.59 -5.21
N GLN A 164 3.32 -2.74 -5.90
CA GLN A 164 3.70 -4.05 -5.35
C GLN A 164 5.16 -4.09 -4.88
N ASP A 165 6.10 -3.69 -5.73
CA ASP A 165 7.55 -3.64 -5.44
C ASP A 165 7.99 -2.50 -4.50
N ARG A 166 7.12 -1.50 -4.25
CA ARG A 166 7.45 -0.31 -3.45
C ARG A 166 6.99 -0.51 -2.00
N HIS A 167 7.90 -0.47 -1.03
CA HIS A 167 7.53 -0.64 0.39
C HIS A 167 7.00 0.65 1.04
N PHE A 168 7.59 1.80 0.71
CA PHE A 168 7.32 3.11 1.32
C PHE A 168 7.49 4.24 0.29
N HIS A 169 7.12 5.47 0.66
CA HIS A 169 7.23 6.68 -0.17
C HIS A 169 6.41 6.58 -1.47
N PHE A 170 5.12 6.23 -1.34
CA PHE A 170 4.16 6.15 -2.45
C PHE A 170 3.79 7.51 -3.03
N SER A 171 3.90 8.56 -2.21
CA SER A 171 3.59 9.94 -2.58
C SER A 171 4.79 10.86 -2.39
N ARG A 172 4.75 12.01 -3.06
CA ARG A 172 5.78 13.05 -2.99
C ARG A 172 5.11 14.41 -2.83
N VAL A 173 5.66 15.24 -1.96
CA VAL A 173 5.33 16.67 -1.89
C VAL A 173 6.43 17.47 -2.59
N LEU A 174 6.04 18.28 -3.56
CA LEU A 174 6.89 19.21 -4.30
C LEU A 174 6.50 20.64 -3.97
N ASN A 175 7.38 21.38 -3.30
CA ASN A 175 7.17 22.82 -3.08
C ASN A 175 7.07 23.55 -4.43
N GLN A 176 6.10 24.44 -4.56
CA GLN A 176 6.06 25.38 -5.67
C GLN A 176 6.88 26.63 -5.34
N TRP A 177 7.31 27.35 -6.38
CA TRP A 177 7.98 28.64 -6.22
C TRP A 177 7.01 29.78 -5.88
N ARG A 178 5.71 29.61 -6.16
CA ARG A 178 4.68 30.63 -5.95
C ARG A 178 4.04 30.56 -4.57
N TYR A 179 3.62 31.72 -4.10
CA TYR A 179 2.74 31.90 -2.95
C TYR A 179 1.32 32.20 -3.42
N ARG A 180 0.32 31.92 -2.59
CA ARG A 180 -1.07 32.29 -2.86
C ARG A 180 -1.27 33.79 -2.69
N GLU A 181 -1.82 34.46 -3.71
CA GLU A 181 -1.82 35.92 -3.85
C GLU A 181 -2.41 36.68 -2.65
N ARG A 182 -3.54 36.23 -2.10
CA ARG A 182 -4.29 36.99 -1.07
C ARG A 182 -3.67 36.95 0.33
N ASP A 183 -2.96 35.88 0.69
CA ASP A 183 -2.49 35.65 2.07
C ASP A 183 -1.10 35.00 2.15
N THR A 184 -0.33 35.11 1.06
CA THR A 184 1.07 34.68 0.93
C THR A 184 1.35 33.24 1.40
N THR A 185 0.33 32.36 1.36
CA THR A 185 0.50 30.96 1.77
C THR A 185 1.44 30.22 0.80
N PRO A 186 2.49 29.51 1.25
CA PRO A 186 3.35 28.71 0.38
C PRO A 186 2.57 27.53 -0.23
N MET A 187 2.68 27.37 -1.55
CA MET A 187 1.98 26.33 -2.31
C MET A 187 2.86 25.10 -2.55
N ALA A 188 2.24 23.95 -2.71
CA ALA A 188 2.88 22.68 -3.00
C ALA A 188 1.97 21.77 -3.85
N ILE A 189 2.60 20.90 -4.64
CA ILE A 189 1.91 19.80 -5.32
C ILE A 189 2.16 18.53 -4.50
N ILE A 190 1.11 17.84 -4.11
CA ILE A 190 1.19 16.45 -3.64
C ILE A 190 0.82 15.52 -4.78
N GLU A 191 1.63 14.51 -5.00
CA GLU A 191 1.51 13.64 -6.17
C GLU A 191 1.82 12.18 -5.82
N TYR A 192 1.10 11.25 -6.45
CA TYR A 192 1.44 9.83 -6.40
C TYR A 192 2.55 9.50 -7.42
N VAL A 193 3.49 8.67 -6.97
CA VAL A 193 4.74 8.29 -7.65
C VAL A 193 4.50 7.22 -8.73
N ASP A 194 5.38 7.10 -9.72
CA ASP A 194 5.31 6.09 -10.81
C ASP A 194 4.03 6.22 -11.67
N ARG A 195 3.40 7.41 -11.71
CA ARG A 195 2.22 7.69 -12.53
C ARG A 195 2.61 8.23 -13.92
N PRO A 196 1.77 8.08 -14.96
CA PRO A 196 2.00 8.77 -16.24
C PRO A 196 2.01 10.29 -16.03
N GLY A 197 3.06 10.96 -16.54
CA GLY A 197 3.23 12.41 -16.35
C GLY A 197 3.56 12.83 -14.91
N GLU A 198 4.36 12.05 -14.18
CA GLU A 198 4.94 12.52 -12.91
C GLU A 198 5.94 13.67 -13.11
N LEU A 199 5.98 14.60 -12.14
CA LEU A 199 6.78 15.84 -12.28
C LEU A 199 8.28 15.62 -12.11
N ARG A 200 8.67 14.56 -11.40
CA ARG A 200 10.06 14.11 -11.26
C ARG A 200 10.10 12.58 -11.34
N PRO A 201 10.99 11.99 -12.14
CA PRO A 201 11.15 10.55 -12.18
C PRO A 201 11.51 10.03 -10.78
N ALA A 202 10.81 9.01 -10.32
CA ALA A 202 11.14 8.35 -9.07
C ALA A 202 12.32 7.37 -9.22
N ASN A 203 12.98 7.10 -8.10
CA ASN A 203 13.98 6.04 -8.06
C ASN A 203 13.26 4.70 -8.32
N PRO A 204 13.76 3.88 -9.27
CA PRO A 204 13.18 2.59 -9.56
C PRO A 204 13.34 1.63 -8.37
N VAL A 205 12.42 0.67 -8.27
CA VAL A 205 12.35 -0.36 -7.23
C VAL A 205 12.43 -1.76 -7.85
N GLY A 206 12.48 -2.81 -7.02
CA GLY A 206 12.41 -4.20 -7.49
C GLY A 206 13.43 -4.55 -8.57
N ALA A 207 12.94 -5.18 -9.65
CA ALA A 207 13.76 -5.55 -10.81
C ALA A 207 14.31 -4.33 -11.57
N ALA A 208 13.50 -3.27 -11.73
CA ALA A 208 13.90 -2.05 -12.43
C ALA A 208 15.07 -1.34 -11.72
N ARG A 209 15.16 -1.42 -10.38
CA ARG A 209 16.35 -0.95 -9.65
C ARG A 209 17.61 -1.70 -10.07
N LYS A 210 17.55 -3.04 -10.08
CA LYS A 210 18.70 -3.90 -10.44
C LYS A 210 19.19 -3.59 -11.87
N GLN A 211 18.26 -3.36 -12.79
CA GLN A 211 18.55 -2.89 -14.16
C GLN A 211 19.22 -1.52 -14.17
N HIS A 212 18.65 -0.51 -13.50
CA HIS A 212 19.25 0.81 -13.39
C HIS A 212 20.68 0.77 -12.79
N VAL A 213 20.89 -0.02 -11.73
CA VAL A 213 22.20 -0.17 -11.08
C VAL A 213 23.23 -0.79 -12.04
N ALA A 214 22.87 -1.86 -12.75
CA ALA A 214 23.74 -2.47 -13.76
C ALA A 214 24.06 -1.51 -14.92
N MET A 215 23.08 -0.72 -15.37
CA MET A 215 23.30 0.28 -16.42
C MET A 215 24.22 1.42 -15.94
N GLU A 216 23.97 2.01 -14.76
CA GLU A 216 24.83 3.05 -14.18
C GLU A 216 26.27 2.55 -13.96
N PHE A 217 26.41 1.28 -13.54
CA PHE A 217 27.68 0.57 -13.36
C PHE A 217 28.45 0.42 -14.69
N LEU A 218 27.82 -0.08 -15.75
CA LEU A 218 28.50 -0.24 -17.05
C LEU A 218 28.83 1.12 -17.69
N GLN A 219 27.89 2.07 -17.66
CA GLN A 219 28.01 3.36 -18.34
C GLN A 219 29.09 4.29 -17.77
N THR A 220 29.29 4.32 -16.44
CA THR A 220 30.09 5.39 -15.81
C THR A 220 31.16 4.88 -14.85
N ARG A 221 32.36 5.48 -14.88
CA ARG A 221 33.44 5.20 -13.91
C ARG A 221 33.01 5.46 -12.47
N ARG A 222 32.15 6.46 -12.24
CA ARG A 222 31.55 6.76 -10.92
C ARG A 222 30.57 5.67 -10.49
N GLY A 223 29.75 5.17 -11.41
CA GLY A 223 28.83 4.05 -11.19
C GLY A 223 29.56 2.78 -10.80
N ARG A 224 30.66 2.41 -11.50
CA ARG A 224 31.52 1.27 -11.09
C ARG A 224 31.94 1.37 -9.65
N ARG A 225 32.49 2.53 -9.26
CA ARG A 225 32.95 2.81 -7.90
C ARG A 225 31.85 2.80 -6.83
N LYS A 226 30.63 3.19 -7.20
CA LYS A 226 29.45 3.30 -6.31
C LYS A 226 28.75 1.95 -6.13
N HIS A 227 28.66 1.17 -7.20
CA HIS A 227 27.80 -0.02 -7.28
C HIS A 227 28.56 -1.34 -7.28
N LEU A 228 29.90 -1.35 -7.21
CA LEU A 228 30.72 -2.58 -7.24
C LEU A 228 30.21 -3.65 -6.23
N GLY A 229 29.98 -3.25 -4.98
CA GLY A 229 29.49 -4.16 -3.94
C GLY A 229 28.03 -4.61 -4.14
N GLU A 230 27.16 -3.76 -4.68
CA GLU A 230 25.77 -4.14 -5.01
C GLU A 230 25.78 -5.16 -6.18
N MET A 231 26.63 -4.93 -7.20
CA MET A 231 26.79 -5.81 -8.35
C MET A 231 27.44 -7.16 -8.00
N GLN A 232 28.49 -7.19 -7.19
CA GLN A 232 29.13 -8.45 -6.77
C GLN A 232 28.15 -9.33 -5.97
N ARG A 233 27.40 -8.76 -5.03
CA ARG A 233 26.31 -9.49 -4.34
C ARG A 233 25.25 -10.00 -5.33
N MET A 234 24.82 -9.16 -6.27
CA MET A 234 23.87 -9.56 -7.32
C MET A 234 24.37 -10.73 -8.18
N ILE A 235 25.69 -10.86 -8.39
CA ILE A 235 26.31 -11.96 -9.15
C ILE A 235 26.51 -13.22 -8.28
N GLN A 236 26.88 -13.04 -7.00
CA GLN A 236 27.13 -14.13 -6.05
C GLN A 236 25.84 -14.78 -5.51
N ASN A 237 24.72 -14.06 -5.54
CA ASN A 237 23.41 -14.58 -5.13
C ASN A 237 23.02 -15.82 -5.94
N LYS A 238 22.56 -16.88 -5.24
CA LYS A 238 22.11 -18.15 -5.85
C LYS A 238 20.99 -17.98 -6.89
N HIS A 239 20.20 -16.92 -6.78
CA HIS A 239 19.16 -16.57 -7.74
C HIS A 239 19.70 -15.57 -8.76
N SER A 240 19.68 -15.94 -10.04
CA SER A 240 20.10 -15.03 -11.12
C SER A 240 19.28 -13.73 -11.08
N PRO A 241 19.92 -12.55 -11.12
CA PRO A 241 19.19 -11.27 -11.14
C PRO A 241 18.41 -11.10 -12.45
N PRO A 242 17.30 -10.32 -12.44
CA PRO A 242 16.47 -10.05 -13.62
C PRO A 242 17.14 -9.03 -14.58
N LEU A 243 18.25 -9.46 -15.16
CA LEU A 243 19.10 -8.76 -16.10
C LEU A 243 19.27 -9.61 -17.36
N ASP A 244 19.45 -8.96 -18.51
CA ASP A 244 19.80 -9.65 -19.75
C ASP A 244 21.17 -10.36 -19.63
N ALA A 245 21.33 -11.49 -20.31
CA ALA A 245 22.52 -12.33 -20.22
C ALA A 245 23.78 -11.57 -20.69
N ALA A 246 23.69 -10.81 -21.79
CA ALA A 246 24.81 -10.02 -22.30
C ALA A 246 25.20 -8.87 -21.35
N VAL A 247 24.24 -8.29 -20.64
CA VAL A 247 24.49 -7.30 -19.58
C VAL A 247 25.20 -7.97 -18.39
N LEU A 248 24.77 -9.18 -18.01
CA LEU A 248 25.37 -9.93 -16.90
C LEU A 248 26.82 -10.33 -17.16
N GLU A 249 27.14 -10.80 -18.36
CA GLU A 249 28.52 -11.14 -18.76
C GLU A 249 29.43 -9.92 -18.70
N ARG A 250 28.98 -8.77 -19.23
CA ARG A 250 29.72 -7.49 -19.13
C ARG A 250 29.93 -7.07 -17.69
N CYS A 251 28.91 -7.22 -16.83
CA CYS A 251 29.02 -6.92 -15.40
C CYS A 251 30.02 -7.84 -14.69
N ARG A 252 29.99 -9.16 -14.96
CA ARG A 252 30.96 -10.14 -14.44
C ARG A 252 32.39 -9.78 -14.86
N PHE A 253 32.59 -9.44 -16.14
CA PHE A 253 33.90 -9.03 -16.67
C PHE A 253 34.43 -7.71 -16.06
N GLU A 254 33.56 -6.73 -15.78
CA GLU A 254 34.00 -5.53 -15.06
C GLU A 254 34.25 -5.79 -13.57
N CYS A 255 33.51 -6.70 -12.93
CA CYS A 255 33.73 -7.10 -11.54
C CYS A 255 35.07 -7.85 -11.33
N SER A 256 35.43 -8.79 -12.22
CA SER A 256 36.66 -9.59 -12.07
C SER A 256 37.94 -8.75 -12.12
N LYS A 257 37.92 -7.57 -12.74
CA LYS A 257 39.04 -6.60 -12.72
C LYS A 257 39.39 -6.08 -11.31
N TYR A 258 38.53 -6.31 -10.32
CA TYR A 258 38.69 -5.91 -8.92
C TYR A 258 38.91 -7.11 -7.98
N GLU A 259 38.76 -8.34 -8.45
CA GLU A 259 39.03 -9.55 -7.68
C GLU A 259 40.56 -9.70 -7.47
N GLY A 260 40.97 -10.26 -6.32
CA GLY A 260 42.38 -10.46 -5.96
C GLY A 260 43.17 -9.20 -5.53
N LYS A 261 42.61 -7.99 -5.65
CA LYS A 261 43.29 -6.74 -5.22
C LYS A 261 43.00 -6.40 -3.74
N SER A 262 43.47 -7.23 -2.82
CA SER A 262 43.46 -6.94 -1.38
C SER A 262 44.20 -5.61 -1.11
N GLY A 263 43.45 -4.59 -0.66
CA GLY A 263 43.99 -3.25 -0.38
C GLY A 263 43.74 -2.19 -1.46
N HIS A 264 43.04 -2.50 -2.57
CA HIS A 264 42.59 -1.42 -3.48
C HIS A 264 41.57 -0.53 -2.74
N PRO A 265 41.67 0.82 -2.73
CA PRO A 265 40.81 1.70 -1.90
C PRO A 265 39.30 1.64 -2.19
N TRP A 266 38.91 0.88 -3.20
CA TRP A 266 37.56 0.75 -3.73
C TRP A 266 37.06 -0.71 -3.78
N SER A 267 37.82 -1.68 -3.25
CA SER A 267 37.26 -3.01 -2.97
C SER A 267 36.09 -2.85 -1.99
N PRO A 268 35.03 -3.68 -2.07
CA PRO A 268 33.99 -3.65 -1.07
C PRO A 268 34.60 -3.85 0.31
N LYS A 269 34.18 -3.04 1.28
CA LYS A 269 34.36 -3.42 2.68
C LYS A 269 33.47 -4.62 2.92
N GLU A 270 34.01 -5.66 3.56
CA GLU A 270 33.21 -6.76 4.10
C GLU A 270 32.13 -6.14 4.97
N VAL A 271 30.87 -6.34 4.59
CA VAL A 271 29.75 -5.98 5.45
C VAL A 271 29.51 -7.21 6.30
N ILE A 272 29.79 -7.04 7.58
CA ILE A 272 29.41 -7.98 8.62
C ILE A 272 27.88 -8.01 8.59
N ASP A 273 27.32 -9.06 7.99
CA ASP A 273 25.90 -9.34 8.09
C ASP A 273 25.65 -9.74 9.56
N VAL A 274 24.87 -8.92 10.27
CA VAL A 274 24.50 -9.17 11.67
C VAL A 274 23.31 -10.12 11.66
N GLU A 275 23.55 -11.34 12.14
CA GLU A 275 22.53 -12.40 12.33
C GLU A 275 21.43 -12.00 13.34
#